data_AF-A0A9J6QK42-F1
#
_entry.id   AF-A0A9J6QK42-F1
#
_cell.length_a   1.000
_cell.length_b   1.000
_cell.length_c   1.000
_cell.angle_alpha   90.00
_cell.angle_beta   90.00
_cell.angle_gamma   90.00
#
_symmetry.space_group_name_H-M   'P 1'
#
loop_
_entity.id
_entity.type
_entity.pdbx_description
1 polymer ?
#
loop_
_entity_poly.entity_id
_entity_poly.type
_entity_poly.pdbx_seq_one_letter_code
_entity_poly.pdbx_strand_id
1 'polypeptide(L)'
;MKENDRNIAGLIMIAWIFPKEAGFDMERRKDSRGFTLVEVIVVLVILAILAAILIPAYTGYIKKTEKTKCAIQRGDLEKKFIAMFNYDPQIRSCTTTADVIKITGTNVAKYMLDNGYYEGETKCPVYDQDYEFKLIPSGAGYRGEFTCGCAADEFSKFAAAVKKAAEELNNSGKDSELIRNVYKAYGSLPKVSETELASTGYDGKTMYWRPYQLGNGNIIYFANLSPYSEGNPQGSWNAGIIKVNGEVYSTGGKETNIADAKNYKGKDIDHFVDEYLAGKGFKKK
;
A
#
# COMPACT_ATOMS: atom_id res chain seq x y z
N MET A 1 32.15 18.55 -49.69
CA MET A 1 31.54 19.90 -49.70
C MET A 1 30.10 19.76 -50.17
N LYS A 2 29.15 20.11 -49.28
CA LYS A 2 27.75 20.54 -49.52
C LYS A 2 26.82 19.62 -50.33
N GLU A 3 25.53 19.49 -50.03
CA GLU A 3 24.70 19.83 -48.87
C GLU A 3 23.38 19.08 -49.08
N ASN A 4 22.80 18.65 -47.97
CA ASN A 4 21.46 18.11 -47.79
C ASN A 4 20.38 19.05 -48.35
N ASP A 5 19.40 18.52 -49.09
CA ASP A 5 18.00 18.90 -48.86
C ASP A 5 17.03 17.74 -49.07
N ARG A 6 16.27 17.51 -48.01
CA ARG A 6 15.23 16.51 -47.83
C ARG A 6 13.87 17.14 -48.17
N ASN A 7 12.92 16.25 -48.47
CA ASN A 7 11.46 16.42 -48.43
C ASN A 7 10.79 16.96 -49.70
N ILE A 8 9.90 16.15 -50.28
CA ILE A 8 8.47 16.41 -50.59
C ILE A 8 7.96 15.17 -51.38
N ALA A 9 7.90 13.99 -50.74
CA ALA A 9 7.32 12.80 -51.41
C ALA A 9 6.46 11.90 -50.49
N GLY A 10 6.39 12.18 -49.19
CA GLY A 10 5.67 11.33 -48.23
C GLY A 10 4.24 11.75 -47.89
N LEU A 11 3.77 12.92 -48.34
CA LEU A 11 2.50 13.51 -47.90
C LEU A 11 1.25 13.07 -48.69
N ILE A 12 1.39 12.18 -49.69
CA ILE A 12 0.28 11.79 -50.59
C ILE A 12 -0.54 10.58 -50.06
N MET A 13 -0.08 9.87 -49.02
CA MET A 13 -0.71 8.60 -48.59
C MET A 13 -1.82 8.71 -47.52
N ILE A 14 -2.11 9.89 -46.95
CA ILE A 14 -3.08 10.00 -45.84
C ILE A 14 -4.52 10.35 -46.33
N ALA A 15 -4.69 10.64 -47.63
CA ALA A 15 -5.98 11.10 -48.18
C ALA A 15 -7.01 9.99 -48.50
N TRP A 16 -6.70 8.70 -48.28
CA TRP A 16 -7.59 7.58 -48.64
C TRP A 16 -8.30 6.88 -47.46
N ILE A 17 -8.14 7.35 -46.21
CA ILE A 17 -8.76 6.74 -45.00
C ILE A 17 -9.75 7.72 -44.33
N PHE A 18 -10.48 8.51 -45.11
CA PHE A 18 -11.65 9.23 -44.60
C PHE A 18 -12.82 9.03 -45.57
N PRO A 19 -13.90 8.34 -45.17
CA PRO A 19 -15.07 8.20 -46.02
C PRO A 19 -15.72 9.57 -46.25
N LYS A 20 -16.00 9.87 -47.51
CA LYS A 20 -16.71 11.06 -47.96
C LYS A 20 -18.13 11.11 -47.41
N GLU A 21 -18.48 12.28 -46.88
CA GLU A 21 -19.79 12.94 -46.93
C GLU A 21 -21.03 12.10 -46.63
N ALA A 22 -21.39 12.04 -45.34
CA ALA A 22 -22.78 11.85 -44.95
C ALA A 22 -23.48 13.22 -44.95
N GLY A 23 -24.09 13.59 -46.08
CA GLY A 23 -25.06 14.67 -46.12
C GLY A 23 -26.27 14.29 -45.27
N PHE A 24 -26.51 15.04 -44.19
CA PHE A 24 -27.68 14.88 -43.33
C PHE A 24 -28.86 15.62 -43.96
N ASP A 25 -29.63 14.93 -44.80
CA ASP A 25 -30.83 15.49 -45.41
C ASP A 25 -31.98 15.49 -44.37
N MET A 26 -32.29 16.67 -43.82
CA MET A 26 -33.41 16.85 -42.89
C MET A 26 -34.72 17.00 -43.65
N GLU A 27 -35.38 15.89 -43.92
CA GLU A 27 -36.80 15.89 -44.26
C GLU A 27 -37.60 16.30 -43.00
N ARG A 28 -37.98 17.58 -42.91
CA ARG A 28 -38.79 18.13 -41.81
C ARG A 28 -40.22 17.59 -41.86
N ARG A 29 -40.41 16.35 -41.40
CA ARG A 29 -41.72 15.85 -40.98
C ARG A 29 -42.11 16.59 -39.70
N LYS A 30 -43.06 17.52 -39.81
CA LYS A 30 -43.76 18.12 -38.66
C LYS A 30 -44.70 17.08 -38.05
N ASP A 31 -44.13 16.21 -37.22
CA ASP A 31 -44.87 15.58 -36.12
C ASP A 31 -44.00 15.63 -34.87
N SER A 32 -43.67 16.85 -34.47
CA SER A 32 -42.77 17.12 -33.35
C SER A 32 -43.55 17.11 -32.04
N ARG A 33 -43.93 15.92 -31.57
CA ARG A 33 -44.06 15.66 -30.12
C ARG A 33 -42.65 15.52 -29.55
N GLY A 34 -41.91 16.62 -29.54
CA GLY A 34 -40.59 16.70 -28.91
C GLY A 34 -40.73 16.81 -27.40
N PHE A 35 -39.87 16.12 -26.66
CA PHE A 35 -39.70 16.34 -25.23
C PHE A 35 -39.49 17.83 -24.97
N THR A 36 -40.21 18.39 -24.01
CA THR A 36 -40.01 19.80 -23.67
C THR A 36 -38.60 19.98 -23.11
N LEU A 37 -37.99 21.13 -23.36
CA LEU A 37 -36.67 21.46 -22.79
C LEU A 37 -36.68 21.31 -21.26
N VAL A 38 -37.82 21.62 -20.64
CA VAL A 38 -38.07 21.42 -19.20
C VAL A 38 -38.02 19.96 -18.81
N GLU A 39 -38.68 19.07 -19.56
CA GLU A 39 -38.72 17.63 -19.27
C GLU A 39 -37.33 16.99 -19.34
N VAL A 40 -36.50 17.39 -20.31
CA VAL A 40 -35.10 16.95 -20.40
C VAL A 40 -34.28 17.46 -19.21
N ILE A 41 -34.47 18.71 -18.79
CA ILE A 41 -33.76 19.27 -17.62
C ILE A 41 -34.14 18.50 -16.35
N VAL A 42 -35.42 18.22 -16.13
CA VAL A 42 -35.86 17.46 -14.94
C VAL A 42 -35.24 16.07 -14.91
N VAL A 43 -35.18 15.37 -16.05
CA VAL A 43 -34.55 14.04 -16.13
C VAL A 43 -33.05 14.11 -15.83
N LEU A 44 -32.33 15.10 -16.39
CA LEU A 44 -30.89 15.29 -16.12
C LEU A 44 -30.62 15.61 -14.64
N VAL A 45 -31.49 16.41 -14.02
CA VAL A 45 -31.41 16.71 -12.58
C VAL A 45 -31.59 15.46 -11.73
N ILE A 46 -32.59 14.62 -12.05
CA ILE A 46 -32.80 13.36 -11.33
C ILE A 46 -31.59 12.42 -11.51
N LEU A 47 -31.05 12.28 -12.73
CA LEU A 47 -29.86 11.46 -12.99
C LEU A 47 -28.63 11.96 -12.25
N ALA A 48 -28.43 13.28 -12.15
CA ALA A 48 -27.32 13.87 -11.41
C ALA A 48 -27.40 13.56 -9.90
N ILE A 49 -28.61 13.66 -9.31
CA ILE A 49 -28.83 13.34 -7.88
C ILE A 49 -28.58 11.84 -7.63
N LEU A 50 -29.10 10.96 -8.48
CA LEU A 50 -28.89 9.52 -8.36
C LEU A 50 -27.42 9.14 -8.48
N ALA A 51 -26.70 9.72 -9.44
CA ALA A 51 -25.26 9.49 -9.61
C ALA A 51 -24.46 9.94 -8.37
N ALA A 52 -24.81 11.09 -7.78
CA ALA A 52 -24.12 11.62 -6.60
C ALA A 52 -24.19 10.69 -5.38
N ILE A 53 -25.30 9.97 -5.19
CA ILE A 53 -25.46 9.01 -4.08
C ILE A 53 -24.84 7.66 -4.44
N LEU A 54 -24.97 7.23 -5.70
CA LEU A 54 -24.56 5.89 -6.15
C LEU A 54 -23.02 5.75 -6.25
N ILE A 55 -22.32 6.73 -6.80
CA ILE A 55 -20.86 6.70 -7.01
C ILE A 55 -20.08 6.39 -5.71
N PRO A 56 -20.28 7.10 -4.57
CA PRO A 56 -19.53 6.81 -3.35
C PRO A 56 -19.85 5.42 -2.76
N ALA A 57 -21.09 4.95 -2.85
CA ALA A 57 -21.46 3.62 -2.39
C ALA A 57 -20.83 2.50 -3.25
N TYR A 58 -20.79 2.70 -4.57
CA TYR A 58 -20.26 1.72 -5.52
C TYR A 58 -18.74 1.58 -5.43
N THR A 59 -18.01 2.69 -5.22
CA THR A 59 -16.54 2.69 -5.07
C THR A 59 -16.07 1.89 -3.84
N GLY A 60 -16.85 1.84 -2.76
CA GLY A 60 -16.55 1.03 -1.57
C GLY A 60 -16.68 -0.48 -1.82
N TYR A 61 -17.70 -0.90 -2.56
CA TYR A 61 -17.90 -2.30 -2.93
C TYR A 61 -16.82 -2.82 -3.88
N ILE A 62 -16.44 -2.00 -4.87
CA ILE A 62 -15.35 -2.31 -5.82
C ILE A 62 -14.04 -2.61 -5.08
N LYS A 63 -13.64 -1.76 -4.12
CA LYS A 63 -12.41 -1.96 -3.33
C LYS A 63 -12.41 -3.26 -2.51
N LYS A 64 -13.57 -3.74 -2.05
CA LYS A 64 -13.67 -5.01 -1.32
C LYS A 64 -13.45 -6.18 -2.28
N THR A 65 -14.09 -6.14 -3.44
CA THR A 65 -13.94 -7.15 -4.50
C THR A 65 -12.50 -7.19 -5.03
N GLU A 66 -11.86 -6.04 -5.23
CA GLU A 66 -10.46 -5.95 -5.64
C GLU A 66 -9.49 -6.52 -4.60
N LYS A 67 -9.76 -6.33 -3.30
CA LYS A 67 -8.95 -6.97 -2.24
C LYS A 67 -9.06 -8.49 -2.28
N THR A 68 -10.28 -9.02 -2.45
CA THR A 68 -10.49 -10.47 -2.61
C THR A 68 -9.81 -10.99 -3.87
N LYS A 69 -9.96 -10.27 -5.00
CA LYS A 69 -9.27 -10.59 -6.27
C LYS A 69 -7.75 -10.64 -6.05
N CYS A 70 -7.19 -9.66 -5.35
CA CYS A 70 -5.76 -9.63 -5.09
C CYS A 70 -5.28 -10.80 -4.20
N ALA A 71 -6.04 -11.19 -3.19
CA ALA A 71 -5.68 -12.33 -2.35
C ALA A 71 -5.64 -13.63 -3.15
N ILE A 72 -6.63 -13.83 -4.04
CA ILE A 72 -6.69 -14.97 -4.96
C ILE A 72 -5.51 -14.95 -5.92
N GLN A 73 -5.25 -13.81 -6.55
CA GLN A 73 -4.17 -13.62 -7.53
C GLN A 73 -2.78 -13.88 -6.92
N ARG A 74 -2.52 -13.37 -5.70
CA ARG A 74 -1.29 -13.70 -4.97
C ARG A 74 -1.16 -15.20 -4.74
N GLY A 75 -2.20 -15.84 -4.20
CA GLY A 75 -2.18 -17.28 -3.95
C GLY A 75 -1.97 -18.11 -5.22
N ASP A 76 -2.46 -17.63 -6.36
CA ASP A 76 -2.24 -18.26 -7.65
C ASP A 76 -0.79 -18.06 -8.15
N LEU A 77 -0.25 -16.84 -8.06
CA LEU A 77 1.17 -16.56 -8.33
C LEU A 77 2.10 -17.44 -7.50
N GLU A 78 1.84 -17.59 -6.19
CA GLU A 78 2.64 -18.46 -5.31
C GLU A 78 2.62 -19.93 -5.77
N LYS A 79 1.43 -20.46 -6.12
CA LYS A 79 1.29 -21.83 -6.64
C LYS A 79 2.03 -22.03 -7.95
N LYS A 80 1.91 -21.08 -8.86
CA LYS A 80 2.56 -21.13 -10.18
C LYS A 80 4.07 -20.95 -10.06
N PHE A 81 4.54 -20.16 -9.10
CA PHE A 81 5.96 -20.02 -8.80
C PHE A 81 6.56 -21.36 -8.34
N ILE A 82 5.85 -22.14 -7.51
CA ILE A 82 6.32 -23.47 -7.11
C ILE A 82 6.51 -24.38 -8.34
N ALA A 83 5.60 -24.33 -9.31
CA ALA A 83 5.74 -25.09 -10.55
C ALA A 83 6.97 -24.63 -11.36
N MET A 84 7.15 -23.31 -11.54
CA MET A 84 8.33 -22.73 -12.19
C MET A 84 9.62 -23.14 -11.48
N PHE A 85 9.66 -23.05 -10.15
CA PHE A 85 10.84 -23.38 -9.33
C PHE A 85 11.27 -24.84 -9.49
N ASN A 86 10.32 -25.76 -9.67
CA ASN A 86 10.64 -27.18 -9.87
C ASN A 86 11.03 -27.51 -11.32
N TYR A 87 10.56 -26.74 -12.29
CA TYR A 87 10.77 -27.01 -13.71
C TYR A 87 12.03 -26.32 -14.27
N ASP A 88 12.27 -25.06 -13.90
CA ASP A 88 13.42 -24.28 -14.37
C ASP A 88 14.69 -24.62 -13.54
N PRO A 89 15.73 -25.23 -14.15
CA PRO A 89 16.93 -25.62 -13.43
C PRO A 89 17.72 -24.45 -12.83
N GLN A 90 17.68 -23.27 -13.44
CA GLN A 90 18.38 -22.08 -12.94
C GLN A 90 17.69 -21.57 -11.68
N ILE A 91 16.36 -21.44 -11.73
CA ILE A 91 15.55 -21.01 -10.58
C ILE A 91 15.62 -22.05 -9.45
N ARG A 92 15.57 -23.35 -9.76
CA ARG A 92 15.65 -24.44 -8.77
C ARG A 92 16.92 -24.42 -7.92
N SER A 93 18.01 -23.87 -8.46
CA SER A 93 19.28 -23.74 -7.75
C SER A 93 19.34 -22.55 -6.79
N CYS A 94 18.36 -21.64 -6.85
CA CYS A 94 18.32 -20.45 -6.01
C CYS A 94 17.97 -20.80 -4.56
N THR A 95 18.71 -20.22 -3.62
CA THR A 95 18.46 -20.38 -2.17
C THR A 95 18.05 -19.06 -1.50
N THR A 96 18.23 -17.93 -2.19
CA THR A 96 17.87 -16.59 -1.71
C THR A 96 16.99 -15.85 -2.70
N THR A 97 16.25 -14.85 -2.22
CA THR A 97 15.48 -13.92 -3.08
C THR A 97 16.37 -13.21 -4.09
N ALA A 98 17.59 -12.83 -3.69
CA ALA A 98 18.53 -12.12 -4.56
C ALA A 98 18.95 -12.97 -5.76
N ASP A 99 19.09 -14.29 -5.60
CA ASP A 99 19.46 -15.19 -6.70
C ASP A 99 18.34 -15.31 -7.73
N VAL A 100 17.08 -15.40 -7.27
CA VAL A 100 15.91 -15.38 -8.15
C VAL A 100 15.82 -14.06 -8.92
N ILE A 101 16.05 -12.94 -8.25
CA ILE A 101 16.00 -11.60 -8.87
C ILE A 101 17.10 -11.40 -9.92
N LYS A 102 18.28 -12.00 -9.78
CA LYS A 102 19.33 -11.94 -10.81
C LYS A 102 18.89 -12.57 -12.13
N ILE A 103 18.05 -13.61 -12.07
CA ILE A 103 17.57 -14.34 -13.25
C ILE A 103 16.31 -13.68 -13.80
N THR A 104 15.35 -13.38 -12.92
CA THR A 104 14.00 -12.95 -13.29
C THR A 104 13.83 -11.43 -13.37
N GLY A 105 14.80 -10.65 -12.88
CA GLY A 105 14.64 -9.24 -12.61
C GLY A 105 13.85 -8.97 -11.32
N THR A 106 13.57 -7.70 -11.03
CA THR A 106 12.86 -7.30 -9.80
C THR A 106 11.37 -7.62 -9.83
N ASN A 107 10.76 -7.71 -11.01
CA ASN A 107 9.34 -8.04 -11.18
C ASN A 107 9.17 -9.51 -11.59
N VAL A 108 9.22 -10.39 -10.59
CA VAL A 108 9.13 -11.84 -10.78
C VAL A 108 7.78 -12.25 -11.38
N ALA A 109 6.67 -11.60 -11.00
CA ALA A 109 5.36 -11.89 -11.55
C ALA A 109 5.30 -11.60 -13.05
N LYS A 110 5.89 -10.48 -13.50
CA LYS A 110 6.01 -10.15 -14.92
C LYS A 110 6.89 -11.15 -15.66
N TYR A 111 8.03 -11.54 -15.09
CA TYR A 111 8.87 -12.59 -15.69
C TYR A 111 8.10 -13.90 -15.89
N MET A 112 7.30 -14.31 -14.89
CA MET A 112 6.48 -15.52 -14.98
C MET A 112 5.45 -15.43 -16.11
N LEU A 113 4.82 -14.28 -16.29
CA LEU A 113 3.89 -14.05 -17.41
C LEU A 113 4.61 -14.09 -18.76
N ASP A 114 5.71 -13.34 -18.90
CA ASP A 114 6.44 -13.19 -20.15
C ASP A 114 7.07 -14.53 -20.62
N ASN A 115 7.34 -15.46 -19.69
CA ASN A 115 7.89 -16.78 -19.97
C ASN A 115 6.85 -17.93 -19.90
N GLY A 116 5.55 -17.61 -19.81
CA GLY A 116 4.48 -18.61 -19.88
C GLY A 116 4.30 -19.48 -18.62
N TYR A 117 4.88 -19.11 -17.49
CA TYR A 117 4.66 -19.76 -16.20
C TYR A 117 3.38 -19.28 -15.50
N TYR A 118 2.83 -18.16 -15.93
CA TYR A 118 1.64 -17.54 -15.37
C TYR A 118 0.70 -17.04 -16.46
N GLU A 119 -0.60 -17.17 -16.23
CA GLU A 119 -1.64 -16.64 -17.10
C GLU A 119 -2.58 -15.78 -16.24
N GLY A 120 -2.48 -14.46 -16.37
CA GLY A 120 -3.29 -13.54 -15.59
C GLY A 120 -2.67 -12.16 -15.43
N GLU A 121 -3.29 -11.33 -14.60
CA GLU A 121 -2.75 -10.02 -14.22
C GLU A 121 -1.54 -10.19 -13.30
N THR A 122 -0.50 -9.38 -13.49
CA THR A 122 0.71 -9.42 -12.64
C THR A 122 0.81 -8.23 -11.70
N LYS A 123 -0.23 -7.38 -11.67
CA LYS A 123 -0.32 -6.19 -10.82
C LYS A 123 -1.45 -6.33 -9.81
N CYS A 124 -1.26 -5.70 -8.67
CA CYS A 124 -2.25 -5.57 -7.64
C CYS A 124 -3.50 -4.79 -8.14
N PRO A 125 -4.70 -5.39 -8.15
CA PRO A 125 -5.90 -4.74 -8.67
C PRO A 125 -6.42 -3.59 -7.78
N VAL A 126 -5.90 -3.43 -6.55
CA VAL A 126 -6.34 -2.38 -5.61
C VAL A 126 -5.55 -1.08 -5.80
N TYR A 127 -4.27 -1.17 -6.13
CA TYR A 127 -3.35 -0.02 -6.17
C TYR A 127 -2.57 0.09 -7.49
N ASP A 128 -2.82 -0.81 -8.45
CA ASP A 128 -2.12 -0.90 -9.74
C ASP A 128 -0.58 -0.95 -9.62
N GLN A 129 -0.09 -1.60 -8.56
CA GLN A 129 1.34 -1.75 -8.27
C GLN A 129 1.83 -3.18 -8.52
N ASP A 130 3.11 -3.32 -8.84
CA ASP A 130 3.76 -4.62 -8.94
C ASP A 130 3.84 -5.32 -7.57
N TYR A 131 3.87 -6.65 -7.56
CA TYR A 131 4.09 -7.41 -6.34
C TYR A 131 5.57 -7.42 -5.94
N GLU A 132 5.83 -7.22 -4.66
CA GLU A 132 7.12 -7.53 -4.05
C GLU A 132 7.26 -9.05 -3.92
N PHE A 133 8.44 -9.58 -4.22
CA PHE A 133 8.71 -11.01 -4.18
C PHE A 133 9.72 -11.38 -3.09
N LYS A 134 9.45 -12.46 -2.36
CA LYS A 134 10.41 -13.10 -1.44
C LYS A 134 10.44 -14.60 -1.63
N LEU A 135 11.64 -15.18 -1.64
CA LEU A 135 11.82 -16.61 -1.60
C LEU A 135 11.85 -17.09 -0.14
N ILE A 136 10.98 -18.03 0.21
CA ILE A 136 10.82 -18.53 1.59
C ILE A 136 11.03 -20.05 1.61
N PRO A 137 11.89 -20.58 2.50
CA PRO A 137 12.00 -22.03 2.72
C PRO A 137 10.64 -22.64 3.09
N SER A 138 10.28 -23.75 2.45
CA SER A 138 9.01 -24.44 2.66
C SER A 138 9.20 -25.96 2.52
N GLY A 139 9.32 -26.65 3.64
CA GLY A 139 9.61 -28.09 3.66
C GLY A 139 10.98 -28.40 3.06
N ALA A 140 11.03 -29.33 2.10
CA ALA A 140 12.25 -29.70 1.39
C ALA A 140 12.63 -28.76 0.21
N GLY A 141 11.87 -27.69 -0.01
CA GLY A 141 12.09 -26.74 -1.11
C GLY A 141 11.81 -25.30 -0.72
N TYR A 142 11.44 -24.49 -1.70
CA TYR A 142 11.12 -23.07 -1.51
C TYR A 142 9.75 -22.74 -2.11
N ARG A 143 9.11 -21.71 -1.55
CA ARG A 143 7.96 -21.05 -2.16
C ARG A 143 8.29 -19.58 -2.40
N GLY A 144 7.65 -19.00 -3.41
CA GLY A 144 7.59 -17.56 -3.58
C GLY A 144 6.49 -17.00 -2.70
N GLU A 145 6.73 -15.87 -2.06
CA GLU A 145 5.71 -15.04 -1.44
C GLU A 145 5.58 -13.75 -2.26
N PHE A 146 4.35 -13.40 -2.65
CA PHE A 146 4.05 -12.18 -3.39
C PHE A 146 3.29 -11.20 -2.50
N THR A 147 3.89 -10.07 -2.16
CA THR A 147 3.30 -9.05 -1.28
C THR A 147 2.89 -7.79 -2.05
N CYS A 148 1.78 -7.17 -1.62
CA CYS A 148 1.30 -5.87 -2.09
C CYS A 148 0.91 -5.06 -0.85
N GLY A 149 0.88 -3.73 -0.96
CA GLY A 149 0.33 -2.86 0.10
C GLY A 149 -1.16 -3.11 0.39
N CYS A 150 -1.85 -3.92 -0.41
CA CYS A 150 -3.25 -4.25 -0.26
C CYS A 150 -3.55 -5.41 0.70
N ALA A 151 -2.58 -6.32 0.82
CA ALA A 151 -2.60 -7.48 1.71
C ALA A 151 -1.92 -7.21 3.05
N ALA A 152 -1.25 -6.05 3.16
CA ALA A 152 -0.89 -5.46 4.43
C ALA A 152 -2.17 -5.26 5.28
N ASP A 153 -2.16 -5.82 6.49
CA ASP A 153 -3.08 -5.43 7.56
C ASP A 153 -3.03 -3.89 7.77
N GLU A 154 -4.01 -3.32 8.47
CA GLU A 154 -4.05 -1.86 8.66
C GLU A 154 -2.76 -1.28 9.24
N PHE A 155 -2.08 -2.04 10.10
CA PHE A 155 -0.82 -1.62 10.70
C PHE A 155 0.32 -1.63 9.67
N SER A 156 0.39 -2.62 8.79
CA SER A 156 1.40 -2.69 7.72
C SER A 156 1.25 -1.55 6.69
N LYS A 157 0.01 -1.11 6.40
CA LYS A 157 -0.24 0.09 5.55
C LYS A 157 0.21 1.37 6.23
N PHE A 158 -0.12 1.49 7.51
CA PHE A 158 0.35 2.59 8.34
C PHE A 158 1.87 2.63 8.43
N ALA A 159 2.54 1.50 8.62
CA ALA A 159 3.99 1.38 8.66
C ALA A 159 4.65 1.86 7.34
N ALA A 160 4.03 1.57 6.19
CA ALA A 160 4.50 2.08 4.90
C ALA A 160 4.35 3.61 4.80
N ALA A 161 3.22 4.16 5.24
CA ALA A 161 3.02 5.62 5.28
C ALA A 161 4.02 6.32 6.21
N VAL A 162 4.37 5.68 7.33
CA VAL A 162 5.38 6.14 8.28
C VAL A 162 6.76 6.22 7.65
N LYS A 163 7.20 5.17 6.93
CA LYS A 163 8.49 5.18 6.22
C LYS A 163 8.58 6.33 5.23
N LYS A 164 7.55 6.50 4.40
CA LYS A 164 7.47 7.60 3.43
C LYS A 164 7.55 8.97 4.11
N ALA A 165 6.78 9.18 5.18
CA ALA A 165 6.79 10.44 5.92
C ALA A 165 8.15 10.72 6.60
N ALA A 166 8.85 9.68 7.06
CA ALA A 166 10.18 9.81 7.65
C ALA A 166 11.24 10.19 6.61
N GLU A 167 11.17 9.62 5.40
CA GLU A 167 12.06 9.97 4.28
C GLU A 167 11.91 11.45 3.87
N GLU A 168 10.68 11.94 3.77
CA GLU A 168 10.38 13.34 3.42
C GLU A 168 10.91 14.34 4.48
N LEU A 169 11.07 13.90 5.74
CA LEU A 169 11.56 14.76 6.82
C LEU A 169 13.08 14.90 6.85
N ASN A 170 13.85 14.20 6.00
CA ASN A 170 15.32 14.29 5.89
C ASN A 170 16.04 14.28 7.26
N ASN A 171 15.59 13.47 8.21
CA ASN A 171 16.09 13.42 9.61
C ASN A 171 16.10 14.77 10.35
N SER A 172 15.32 15.75 9.90
CA SER A 172 15.24 17.11 10.45
C SER A 172 13.97 17.37 11.27
N GLY A 173 12.97 16.49 11.16
CA GLY A 173 11.68 16.61 11.82
C GLY A 173 11.71 16.16 13.28
N LYS A 174 11.15 16.97 14.18
CA LYS A 174 10.87 16.57 15.57
C LYS A 174 9.90 15.39 15.56
N ASP A 175 10.03 14.41 16.46
CA ASP A 175 9.18 13.19 16.49
C ASP A 175 7.66 13.47 16.43
N SER A 176 7.21 14.60 16.99
CA SER A 176 5.82 15.08 16.89
C SER A 176 5.37 15.42 15.45
N GLU A 177 6.28 15.90 14.62
CA GLU A 177 6.04 16.25 13.22
C GLU A 177 5.89 15.01 12.35
N LEU A 178 6.69 13.96 12.61
CA LEU A 178 6.51 12.66 11.97
C LEU A 178 5.09 12.13 12.21
N ILE A 179 4.63 12.12 13.47
CA ILE A 179 3.27 11.66 13.82
C ILE A 179 2.22 12.50 13.11
N ARG A 180 2.41 13.83 13.04
CA ARG A 180 1.48 14.74 12.36
C ARG A 180 1.42 14.49 10.86
N ASN A 181 2.56 14.32 10.21
CA ASN A 181 2.62 14.07 8.77
C ASN A 181 2.00 12.71 8.42
N VAL A 182 2.25 11.70 9.24
CA VAL A 182 1.61 10.39 9.10
C VAL A 182 0.11 10.49 9.28
N TYR A 183 -0.37 11.23 10.28
CA TYR A 183 -1.81 11.45 10.47
C TYR A 183 -2.44 12.16 9.28
N LYS A 184 -1.81 13.21 8.74
CA LYS A 184 -2.29 13.93 7.55
C LYS A 184 -2.30 13.06 6.30
N ALA A 185 -1.30 12.20 6.12
CA ALA A 185 -1.19 11.32 4.97
C ALA A 185 -2.15 10.11 5.04
N TYR A 186 -2.30 9.51 6.23
CA TYR A 186 -3.10 8.31 6.43
C TYR A 186 -4.57 8.60 6.81
N GLY A 187 -4.84 9.80 7.33
CA GLY A 187 -6.16 10.26 7.78
C GLY A 187 -6.52 9.89 9.23
N SER A 188 -5.79 8.94 9.84
CA SER A 188 -5.99 8.53 11.23
C SER A 188 -4.73 7.88 11.82
N LEU A 189 -4.74 7.59 13.12
CA LEU A 189 -3.82 6.62 13.71
C LEU A 189 -4.55 5.28 13.85
N PRO A 190 -3.92 4.13 13.50
CA PRO A 190 -4.55 2.83 13.68
C PRO A 190 -4.79 2.53 15.16
N LYS A 191 -5.97 1.98 15.47
CA LYS A 191 -6.27 1.46 16.80
C LYS A 191 -5.43 0.20 17.05
N VAL A 192 -4.92 0.04 18.26
CA VAL A 192 -4.30 -1.21 18.71
C VAL A 192 -5.36 -2.31 18.75
N SER A 193 -5.08 -3.47 18.18
CA SER A 193 -6.05 -4.57 18.14
C SER A 193 -6.32 -5.14 19.53
N GLU A 194 -7.52 -5.66 19.76
CA GLU A 194 -7.86 -6.33 21.02
C GLU A 194 -6.93 -7.52 21.30
N THR A 195 -6.56 -8.24 20.25
CA THR A 195 -5.57 -9.33 20.29
C THR A 195 -4.18 -8.86 20.69
N GLU A 196 -3.77 -7.63 20.38
CA GLU A 196 -2.50 -7.06 20.84
C GLU A 196 -2.60 -6.53 22.27
N LEU A 197 -3.77 -6.02 22.69
CA LEU A 197 -4.01 -5.54 24.06
C LEU A 197 -4.19 -6.65 25.10
N ALA A 198 -4.60 -7.86 24.68
CA ALA A 198 -4.85 -8.96 25.61
C ALA A 198 -3.65 -9.21 26.55
N SER A 199 -3.86 -9.35 27.86
CA SER A 199 -2.79 -9.65 28.83
C SER A 199 -1.68 -8.58 28.93
N THR A 200 -1.90 -7.37 28.41
CA THR A 200 -0.93 -6.25 28.53
C THR A 200 -1.24 -5.33 29.71
N GLY A 201 -2.36 -5.54 30.41
CA GLY A 201 -2.90 -4.62 31.43
C GLY A 201 -3.71 -3.46 30.84
N TYR A 202 -3.90 -3.45 29.52
CA TYR A 202 -4.70 -2.47 28.78
C TYR A 202 -5.90 -3.12 28.06
N ASP A 203 -6.32 -4.30 28.52
CA ASP A 203 -7.50 -5.01 28.03
C ASP A 203 -8.74 -4.09 28.04
N GLY A 204 -9.46 -4.04 26.92
CA GLY A 204 -10.64 -3.18 26.76
C GLY A 204 -10.36 -1.67 26.67
N LYS A 205 -9.09 -1.23 26.69
CA LYS A 205 -8.73 0.18 26.48
C LYS A 205 -8.67 0.52 25.00
N THR A 206 -8.82 1.80 24.69
CA THR A 206 -8.60 2.31 23.32
C THR A 206 -7.26 3.03 23.28
N MET A 207 -6.36 2.50 22.47
CA MET A 207 -5.02 3.02 22.26
C MET A 207 -4.74 3.08 20.75
N TYR A 208 -3.84 3.96 20.34
CA TYR A 208 -3.51 4.16 18.93
C TYR A 208 -2.00 4.09 18.71
N TRP A 209 -1.62 3.39 17.63
CA TRP A 209 -0.22 3.26 17.22
C TRP A 209 0.33 4.58 16.71
N ARG A 210 1.53 4.94 17.18
CA ARG A 210 2.28 6.14 16.78
C ARG A 210 3.70 5.77 16.43
N PRO A 211 4.27 6.32 15.34
CA PRO A 211 5.69 6.13 15.05
C PRO A 211 6.56 6.89 16.05
N TYR A 212 7.75 6.36 16.30
CA TYR A 212 8.82 7.04 17.03
C TYR A 212 10.14 6.71 16.32
N GLN A 213 10.90 7.74 15.94
CA GLN A 213 12.21 7.57 15.31
C GLN A 213 13.31 7.55 16.39
N LEU A 214 14.07 6.47 16.44
CA LEU A 214 15.21 6.31 17.33
C LEU A 214 16.41 7.11 16.80
N GLY A 215 17.39 7.38 17.68
CA GLY A 215 18.59 8.15 17.32
C GLY A 215 19.49 7.51 16.27
N ASN A 216 19.39 6.19 16.08
CA ASN A 216 20.06 5.44 15.03
C ASN A 216 19.27 5.40 13.70
N GLY A 217 18.12 6.07 13.63
CA GLY A 217 17.26 6.15 12.44
C GLY A 217 16.21 5.06 12.34
N ASN A 218 16.25 4.02 13.19
CA ASN A 218 15.23 2.98 13.21
C ASN A 218 13.89 3.54 13.73
N ILE A 219 12.77 3.00 13.24
CA ILE A 219 11.43 3.41 13.68
C ILE A 219 10.78 2.28 14.48
N ILE A 220 10.26 2.64 15.66
CA ILE A 220 9.40 1.78 16.49
C ILE A 220 8.00 2.36 16.54
N TYR A 221 7.06 1.60 17.11
CA TYR A 221 5.69 2.04 17.30
C TYR A 221 5.32 1.97 18.77
N PHE A 222 4.76 3.04 19.31
CA PHE A 222 4.27 3.07 20.68
C PHE A 222 2.79 3.40 20.70
N ALA A 223 2.12 3.01 21.77
CA ALA A 223 0.76 3.44 22.04
C ALA A 223 0.60 3.87 23.50
N ASN A 224 -0.29 4.83 23.70
CA ASN A 224 -0.67 5.39 24.99
C ASN A 224 -2.20 5.62 25.00
N LEU A 225 -2.73 5.96 26.17
CA LEU A 225 -4.16 6.24 26.40
C LEU A 225 -4.57 7.65 25.94
N SER A 226 -3.61 8.50 25.61
CA SER A 226 -3.91 9.87 25.17
C SER A 226 -4.53 9.84 23.78
N PRO A 227 -5.62 10.59 23.51
CA PRO A 227 -6.14 10.74 22.16
C PRO A 227 -5.17 11.55 21.28
N TYR A 228 -5.33 11.44 19.96
CA TYR A 228 -4.64 12.35 19.04
C TYR A 228 -5.20 13.77 19.14
N SER A 229 -4.33 14.77 19.03
CA SER A 229 -4.72 16.16 18.81
C SER A 229 -3.69 16.86 17.93
N GLU A 230 -4.13 17.80 17.09
CA GLU A 230 -3.22 18.55 16.22
C GLU A 230 -2.21 19.39 17.05
N GLY A 231 -2.58 19.86 18.24
CA GLY A 231 -1.65 20.58 19.13
C GLY A 231 -0.63 19.68 19.83
N ASN A 232 -0.98 18.41 20.04
CA ASN A 232 -0.17 17.43 20.77
C ASN A 232 -0.35 16.03 20.13
N PRO A 233 0.27 15.77 18.97
CA PRO A 233 0.01 14.55 18.18
C PRO A 233 0.50 13.27 18.88
N GLN A 234 1.55 13.38 19.68
CA GLN A 234 2.05 12.28 20.52
C GLN A 234 1.14 11.99 21.72
N GLY A 235 0.37 12.98 22.20
CA GLY A 235 -0.34 12.93 23.47
C GLY A 235 0.63 12.96 24.66
N SER A 236 1.30 11.84 24.93
CA SER A 236 2.32 11.68 25.97
C SER A 236 3.49 10.87 25.43
N TRP A 237 4.70 11.20 25.87
CA TRP A 237 5.87 10.33 25.64
C TRP A 237 5.95 9.16 26.63
N ASN A 238 4.89 8.92 27.40
CA ASN A 238 4.75 7.68 28.16
C ASN A 238 4.07 6.64 27.27
N ALA A 239 4.71 5.51 27.06
CA ALA A 239 4.17 4.40 26.29
C ALA A 239 3.63 3.33 27.25
N GLY A 240 2.41 2.85 26.99
CA GLY A 240 1.87 1.68 27.68
C GLY A 240 2.32 0.38 27.01
N ILE A 241 2.36 0.38 25.68
CA ILE A 241 2.83 -0.73 24.87
C ILE A 241 3.72 -0.22 23.73
N ILE A 242 4.64 -1.07 23.30
CA ILE A 242 5.56 -0.80 22.20
C ILE A 242 5.57 -2.01 21.26
N LYS A 243 5.62 -1.75 19.96
CA LYS A 243 5.75 -2.76 18.92
C LYS A 243 7.06 -2.59 18.17
N VAL A 244 7.85 -3.67 18.15
CA VAL A 244 9.17 -3.75 17.52
C VAL A 244 9.21 -5.04 16.71
N ASN A 245 9.60 -4.98 15.43
CA ASN A 245 9.66 -6.15 14.53
C ASN A 245 8.39 -7.03 14.51
N GLY A 246 7.22 -6.43 14.73
CA GLY A 246 5.94 -7.15 14.78
C GLY A 246 5.57 -7.71 16.15
N GLU A 247 6.49 -7.71 17.10
CA GLU A 247 6.29 -8.19 18.47
C GLU A 247 5.85 -7.06 19.40
N VAL A 248 4.95 -7.36 20.33
CA VAL A 248 4.39 -6.39 21.28
C VAL A 248 5.03 -6.57 22.65
N TYR A 249 5.42 -5.45 23.25
CA TYR A 249 6.01 -5.35 24.57
C TYR A 249 5.14 -4.44 25.44
N SER A 250 4.95 -4.83 26.70
CA SER A 250 4.16 -4.07 27.69
C SER A 250 4.84 -4.05 29.05
N THR A 251 4.52 -3.04 29.83
CA THR A 251 4.88 -2.87 31.25
C THR A 251 3.79 -3.39 32.20
N GLY A 252 2.70 -3.97 31.69
CA GLY A 252 1.62 -4.55 32.50
C GLY A 252 0.63 -3.52 33.06
N GLY A 253 0.19 -2.56 32.24
CA GLY A 253 -0.85 -1.59 32.61
C GLY A 253 -0.35 -0.25 33.18
N LYS A 254 0.96 0.02 33.12
CA LYS A 254 1.55 1.31 33.54
C LYS A 254 2.30 2.00 32.40
N GLU A 255 1.92 3.21 32.00
CA GLU A 255 2.70 3.91 30.96
C GLU A 255 4.09 4.32 31.48
N THR A 256 5.13 4.08 30.68
CA THR A 256 6.53 4.37 31.02
C THR A 256 7.11 5.40 30.05
N ASN A 257 7.85 6.38 30.57
CA ASN A 257 8.46 7.44 29.77
C ASN A 257 9.53 6.90 28.80
N ILE A 258 9.35 7.22 27.51
CA ILE A 258 10.25 6.88 26.42
C ILE A 258 10.76 8.11 25.64
N ALA A 259 10.67 9.32 26.22
CA ALA A 259 11.09 10.55 25.54
C ALA A 259 12.60 10.58 25.22
N ASP A 260 13.38 9.76 25.92
CA ASP A 260 14.81 9.57 25.75
C ASP A 260 15.18 8.52 24.69
N ALA A 261 14.22 7.78 24.12
CA ALA A 261 14.50 6.75 23.09
C ALA A 261 15.18 7.34 21.84
N LYS A 262 14.94 8.61 21.51
CA LYS A 262 15.65 9.35 20.45
C LYS A 262 17.17 9.45 20.67
N ASN A 263 17.65 9.23 21.89
CA ASN A 263 19.08 9.22 22.20
C ASN A 263 19.73 7.84 22.01
N TYR A 264 18.94 6.81 21.66
CA TYR A 264 19.45 5.47 21.43
C TYR A 264 20.35 5.44 20.20
N LYS A 265 21.60 5.01 20.38
CA LYS A 265 22.64 4.91 19.34
C LYS A 265 23.15 3.49 19.12
N GLY A 266 22.44 2.49 19.66
CA GLY A 266 22.83 1.09 19.50
C GLY A 266 22.80 0.64 18.04
N LYS A 267 23.53 -0.44 17.75
CA LYS A 267 23.81 -0.90 16.38
C LYS A 267 22.58 -1.40 15.65
N ASP A 268 21.68 -2.08 16.35
CA ASP A 268 20.50 -2.71 15.77
C ASP A 268 19.28 -2.61 16.69
N ILE A 269 18.16 -3.12 16.20
CA ILE A 269 16.86 -3.06 16.86
C ILE A 269 16.69 -4.14 17.93
N ASP A 270 17.41 -5.25 17.84
CA ASP A 270 17.34 -6.34 18.82
C ASP A 270 18.00 -5.91 20.13
N HIS A 271 19.14 -5.21 20.02
CA HIS A 271 19.80 -4.57 21.15
C HIS A 271 18.95 -3.47 21.82
N PHE A 272 18.05 -2.82 21.07
CA PHE A 272 17.11 -1.84 21.64
C PHE A 272 16.10 -2.53 22.56
N VAL A 273 15.63 -3.71 22.17
CA VAL A 273 14.73 -4.52 23.00
C VAL A 273 15.45 -4.96 24.28
N ASP A 274 16.63 -5.55 24.15
CA ASP A 274 17.33 -6.18 25.28
C ASP A 274 17.87 -5.18 26.30
N GLU A 275 18.30 -3.99 25.88
CA GLU A 275 18.85 -2.99 26.79
C GLU A 275 17.82 -1.94 27.20
N TYR A 276 17.24 -1.25 26.20
CA TYR A 276 16.40 -0.09 26.47
C TYR A 276 15.02 -0.50 26.95
N LEU A 277 14.33 -1.40 26.25
CA LEU A 277 12.98 -1.83 26.64
C LEU A 277 13.01 -2.61 27.96
N ALA A 278 13.92 -3.58 28.08
CA ALA A 278 14.06 -4.36 29.32
C ALA A 278 14.41 -3.47 30.51
N GLY A 279 15.35 -2.51 30.35
CA GLY A 279 15.72 -1.54 31.39
C GLY A 279 14.58 -0.61 31.80
N LYS A 280 13.62 -0.37 30.91
CA LYS A 280 12.39 0.41 31.17
C LYS A 280 11.23 -0.47 31.68
N GLY A 281 11.43 -1.77 31.85
CA GLY A 281 10.45 -2.72 32.38
C GLY A 281 9.42 -3.22 31.36
N PHE A 282 9.65 -3.00 30.07
CA PHE A 282 8.83 -3.60 29.01
C PHE A 282 9.21 -5.07 28.84
N LYS A 283 8.20 -5.94 28.84
CA LYS A 283 8.35 -7.38 28.61
C LYS A 283 7.55 -7.77 27.39
N LYS A 284 8.07 -8.74 26.63
CA LYS A 284 7.37 -9.33 25.50
C LYS A 284 6.07 -9.97 26.00
N LYS A 285 4.99 -9.71 25.27
CA LYS A 285 3.69 -10.35 25.48
C LYS A 285 3.70 -11.81 25.05
#